data_AF-A0A841ACI9-F1
#
_entry.id   AF-A0A841ACI9-F1
#
_cell.length_a   1.000
_cell.length_b   1.000
_cell.length_c   1.000
_cell.angle_alpha   90.00
_cell.angle_beta   90.00
_cell.angle_gamma   90.00
#
_symmetry.space_group_name_H-M   'P 1'
#
loop_
_entity.id
_entity.type
_entity.pdbx_description
1 polymer ?
#
loop_
_entity_poly.entity_id
_entity_poly.type
_entity_poly.pdbx_seq_one_letter_code
_entity_poly.pdbx_strand_id
1 'polypeptide(L)'
;MSSFQVAGVQVRIDDETLREVVSDPAALVTWCAENPSDPRTVACLRMLGRLDEAAIAARRALEATGVSPVMRAVRRTRYAQVLQWQGAFLAAEEQLDLAAEETGYEDPTSPSSLSALASVFQHRAKCRFEHARAEHAQGLPEAAERRWDAALEDARWALAMRERLGVAAADEIASARQTVARLERRDLARGELTGRG
;
A
#
# COMPACT_ATOMS: atom_id res chain seq x y z
N MET A 1 13.97 7.36 4.85
CA MET A 1 13.59 7.28 3.43
C MET A 1 13.94 5.90 2.87
N SER A 2 12.95 5.05 2.57
CA SER A 2 13.14 3.72 1.98
C SER A 2 13.15 3.78 0.45
N SER A 3 13.91 2.88 -0.18
CA SER A 3 14.06 2.80 -1.63
C SER A 3 14.35 1.37 -2.07
N PHE A 4 13.84 0.97 -3.24
CA PHE A 4 13.97 -0.38 -3.79
C PHE A 4 13.95 -0.33 -5.33
N GLN A 5 14.25 -1.46 -5.98
CA GLN A 5 14.30 -1.56 -7.44
C GLN A 5 13.05 -2.27 -7.97
N VAL A 6 12.44 -1.71 -9.02
CA VAL A 6 11.35 -2.36 -9.77
C VAL A 6 11.70 -2.29 -11.25
N ALA A 7 11.76 -3.44 -11.91
CA ALA A 7 12.03 -3.50 -13.35
C ALA A 7 13.33 -2.78 -13.77
N GLY A 8 14.35 -2.78 -12.91
CA GLY A 8 15.62 -2.07 -13.14
C GLY A 8 15.55 -0.55 -12.91
N VAL A 9 14.42 -0.03 -12.44
CA VAL A 9 14.22 1.39 -12.11
C VAL A 9 14.21 1.58 -10.60
N GLN A 10 14.94 2.60 -10.13
CA GLN A 10 14.95 2.97 -8.71
C GLN A 10 13.61 3.61 -8.33
N VAL A 11 12.99 3.08 -7.28
CA VAL A 11 11.77 3.59 -6.66
C VAL A 11 12.09 4.05 -5.24
N ARG A 12 11.52 5.18 -4.84
CA ARG A 12 11.62 5.75 -3.48
C ARG A 12 10.23 5.88 -2.89
N ILE A 13 10.10 5.68 -1.58
CA ILE A 13 8.85 6.01 -0.88
C ILE A 13 8.94 7.45 -0.38
N ASP A 14 7.97 8.27 -0.78
CA ASP A 14 7.85 9.65 -0.34
C ASP A 14 7.49 9.73 1.15
N ASP A 15 8.24 10.52 1.92
CA ASP A 15 8.07 10.58 3.37
C ASP A 15 6.75 11.24 3.77
N GLU A 16 6.15 12.10 2.92
CA GLU A 16 4.92 12.81 3.27
C GLU A 16 3.66 12.05 2.85
N THR A 17 3.68 11.46 1.66
CA THR A 17 2.52 10.78 1.07
C THR A 17 2.56 9.27 1.26
N LEU A 18 3.72 8.69 1.60
CA LEU A 18 3.97 7.23 1.61
C LEU A 18 3.77 6.53 0.26
N ARG A 19 3.62 7.31 -0.81
CA ARG A 19 3.52 6.83 -2.19
C ARG A 19 4.90 6.62 -2.78
N GLU A 20 4.97 5.69 -3.72
CA GLU A 20 6.14 5.41 -4.52
C GLU A 20 6.40 6.53 -5.54
N VAL A 21 7.66 6.94 -5.67
CA VAL A 21 8.17 7.92 -6.63
C VAL A 21 9.24 7.23 -7.48
N VAL A 22 9.01 7.21 -8.78
CA VAL A 22 9.87 6.55 -9.78
C VAL A 22 10.92 7.53 -10.26
N SER A 23 12.19 7.11 -10.24
CA SER A 23 13.32 7.92 -10.70
C SER A 23 13.35 8.11 -12.22
N ASP A 24 13.00 7.08 -12.98
CA ASP A 24 12.93 7.10 -14.44
C ASP A 24 11.57 6.53 -14.93
N PRO A 25 10.54 7.39 -15.03
CA PRO A 25 9.24 6.98 -15.55
C PRO A 25 9.29 6.49 -17.02
N ALA A 26 10.22 6.98 -17.85
CA ALA A 26 10.29 6.61 -19.26
C ALA A 26 10.80 5.16 -19.45
N ALA A 27 11.82 4.77 -18.68
CA ALA A 27 12.26 3.38 -18.62
C ALA A 27 11.14 2.45 -18.14
N LEU A 28 10.37 2.87 -17.13
CA LEU A 28 9.28 2.08 -16.59
C LEU A 28 8.11 1.93 -17.59
N VAL A 29 7.80 2.97 -18.38
CA VAL A 29 6.83 2.89 -19.49
C VAL A 29 7.27 1.86 -20.52
N THR A 30 8.55 1.89 -20.92
CA THR A 30 9.13 0.94 -21.89
C THR A 30 9.00 -0.48 -21.36
N TRP A 31 9.38 -0.70 -20.11
CA TRP A 31 9.29 -2.01 -19.48
C TRP A 31 7.85 -2.54 -19.45
N CYS A 32 6.86 -1.70 -19.13
CA CYS A 32 5.45 -2.10 -19.15
C CYS A 32 4.98 -2.52 -20.54
N ALA A 33 5.44 -1.85 -21.59
CA ALA A 33 5.08 -2.19 -22.97
C ALA A 33 5.67 -3.54 -23.39
N GLU A 34 6.88 -3.85 -22.95
CA GLU A 34 7.57 -5.12 -23.22
C GLU A 34 7.04 -6.29 -22.37
N ASN A 35 6.40 -6.01 -21.23
CA ASN A 35 5.99 -7.01 -20.24
C ASN A 35 4.49 -6.91 -19.87
N PRO A 36 3.55 -6.94 -20.84
CA PRO A 36 2.14 -6.64 -20.57
C PRO A 36 1.43 -7.67 -19.67
N SER A 37 1.93 -8.90 -19.60
CA SER A 37 1.38 -9.99 -18.79
C SER A 37 2.13 -10.23 -17.48
N ASP A 38 3.24 -9.52 -17.22
CA ASP A 38 4.00 -9.68 -16.00
C ASP A 38 3.18 -9.19 -14.78
N PRO A 39 3.11 -9.96 -13.68
CA PRO A 39 2.34 -9.55 -12.49
C PRO A 39 2.75 -8.20 -11.89
N ARG A 40 3.98 -7.74 -12.13
CA ARG A 40 4.51 -6.44 -11.65
C ARG A 40 3.94 -5.26 -12.43
N THR A 41 3.37 -5.48 -13.62
CA THR A 41 2.82 -4.43 -14.48
C THR A 41 1.73 -3.61 -13.80
N VAL A 42 0.90 -4.23 -12.94
CA VAL A 42 -0.09 -3.49 -12.14
C VAL A 42 0.56 -2.40 -11.28
N ALA A 43 1.63 -2.74 -10.56
CA ALA A 43 2.32 -1.79 -9.69
C ALA A 43 3.01 -0.70 -10.53
N CYS A 44 3.60 -1.06 -11.67
CA CYS A 44 4.29 -0.13 -12.55
C CYS A 44 3.31 0.89 -13.18
N LEU A 45 2.17 0.42 -13.72
CA LEU A 45 1.12 1.29 -14.26
C LEU A 45 0.56 2.24 -13.19
N ARG A 46 0.37 1.75 -11.95
CA ARG A 46 -0.03 2.59 -10.81
C ARG A 46 0.99 3.71 -10.56
N MET A 47 2.27 3.36 -10.44
CA MET A 47 3.35 4.31 -10.19
C MET A 47 3.52 5.35 -11.32
N LEU A 48 3.12 5.00 -12.55
CA LEU A 48 3.07 5.89 -13.71
C LEU A 48 1.80 6.77 -13.77
N GLY A 49 0.89 6.65 -12.81
CA GLY A 49 -0.40 7.36 -12.81
C GLY A 49 -1.41 6.83 -13.83
N ARG A 50 -1.14 5.71 -14.52
CA ARG A 50 -2.03 5.06 -15.49
C ARG A 50 -3.05 4.18 -14.75
N LEU A 51 -3.84 4.80 -13.87
CA LEU A 51 -4.65 4.11 -12.86
C LEU A 51 -5.75 3.23 -13.46
N ASP A 52 -6.40 3.67 -14.54
CA ASP A 52 -7.47 2.89 -15.18
C ASP A 52 -6.92 1.61 -15.81
N GLU A 53 -5.76 1.70 -16.46
CA GLU A 53 -5.07 0.55 -17.03
C GLU A 53 -4.58 -0.40 -15.93
N ALA A 54 -4.04 0.15 -14.84
CA ALA A 54 -3.65 -0.62 -13.67
C ALA A 54 -4.84 -1.38 -13.08
N ALA A 55 -6.02 -0.74 -13.00
CA ALA A 55 -7.25 -1.34 -12.47
C ALA A 55 -7.76 -2.47 -13.39
N ILE A 56 -7.72 -2.28 -14.71
CA ILE A 56 -8.07 -3.33 -15.69
C ILE A 56 -7.13 -4.53 -15.54
N ALA A 57 -5.81 -4.28 -15.49
CA ALA A 57 -4.82 -5.34 -15.32
C ALA A 57 -4.98 -6.08 -13.98
N ALA A 58 -5.26 -5.35 -12.89
CA ALA A 58 -5.47 -5.93 -11.58
C ALA A 58 -6.71 -6.84 -11.52
N ARG A 59 -7.84 -6.42 -12.12
CA ARG A 59 -9.05 -7.25 -12.22
C ARG A 59 -8.81 -8.53 -13.01
N ARG A 60 -8.16 -8.44 -14.18
CA ARG A 60 -7.76 -9.61 -14.97
C ARG A 60 -6.86 -10.55 -14.19
N ALA A 61 -5.94 -10.02 -13.39
CA ALA A 61 -5.07 -10.85 -12.54
C ALA A 61 -5.87 -11.59 -11.46
N LEU A 62 -6.97 -11.03 -10.95
CA LEU A 62 -7.83 -11.68 -9.96
C LEU A 62 -8.74 -12.76 -10.55
N GLU A 63 -9.08 -12.67 -11.84
CA GLU A 63 -9.91 -13.66 -12.55
C GLU A 63 -9.17 -14.97 -12.84
N ALA A 64 -7.83 -15.00 -12.71
CA ALA A 64 -7.04 -16.19 -12.99
C ALA A 64 -7.37 -17.35 -12.03
N THR A 65 -7.66 -18.52 -12.61
CA THR A 65 -7.95 -19.75 -11.87
C THR A 65 -6.68 -20.47 -11.41
N GLY A 66 -6.79 -21.31 -10.37
CA GLY A 66 -5.67 -22.13 -9.87
C GLY A 66 -4.60 -21.37 -9.09
N VAL A 67 -4.89 -20.14 -8.68
CA VAL A 67 -4.02 -19.30 -7.86
C VAL A 67 -4.23 -19.64 -6.39
N SER A 68 -3.13 -19.86 -5.64
CA SER A 68 -3.21 -20.09 -4.19
C SER A 68 -3.85 -18.90 -3.46
N PRO A 69 -4.54 -19.13 -2.32
CA PRO A 69 -5.08 -18.05 -1.49
C PRO A 69 -4.06 -16.95 -1.17
N VAL A 70 -2.83 -17.30 -0.76
CA VAL A 70 -1.78 -16.31 -0.47
C VAL A 70 -1.43 -15.47 -1.70
N MET A 71 -1.33 -16.08 -2.88
CA MET A 71 -1.06 -15.33 -4.11
C MET A 71 -2.26 -14.45 -4.51
N ARG A 72 -3.49 -14.90 -4.23
CA ARG A 72 -4.69 -14.08 -4.43
C ARG A 72 -4.71 -12.89 -3.47
N ALA A 73 -4.31 -13.06 -2.20
CA ALA A 73 -4.13 -11.97 -1.25
C ALA A 73 -3.15 -10.91 -1.76
N VAL A 74 -2.00 -11.33 -2.32
CA VAL A 74 -1.03 -10.42 -2.96
C VAL A 74 -1.66 -9.65 -4.12
N ARG A 75 -2.44 -10.32 -4.98
CA ARG A 75 -3.12 -9.67 -6.12
C ARG A 75 -4.20 -8.68 -5.67
N ARG A 76 -5.00 -9.04 -4.66
CA ARG A 76 -5.99 -8.14 -4.04
C ARG A 76 -5.32 -6.92 -3.43
N THR A 77 -4.20 -7.11 -2.74
CA THR A 77 -3.41 -6.02 -2.15
C THR A 77 -2.90 -5.05 -3.22
N ARG A 78 -2.45 -5.55 -4.38
CA ARG A 78 -2.07 -4.70 -5.53
C ARG A 78 -3.26 -3.95 -6.11
N TYR A 79 -4.42 -4.59 -6.23
CA TYR A 79 -5.63 -3.93 -6.70
C TYR A 79 -6.08 -2.82 -5.74
N ALA A 80 -6.06 -3.09 -4.44
CA ALA A 80 -6.37 -2.11 -3.40
C ALA A 80 -5.48 -0.85 -3.49
N GLN A 81 -4.19 -1.01 -3.78
CA GLN A 81 -3.29 0.14 -3.97
C GLN A 81 -3.69 0.99 -5.18
N VAL A 82 -4.21 0.40 -6.25
CA VAL A 82 -4.74 1.15 -7.40
C VAL A 82 -5.99 1.94 -6.97
N LEU A 83 -6.93 1.29 -6.28
CA LEU A 83 -8.15 1.92 -5.77
C LEU A 83 -7.84 3.07 -4.80
N GLN A 84 -6.87 2.87 -3.90
CA GLN A 84 -6.35 3.91 -3.01
C GLN A 84 -5.87 5.12 -3.82
N TRP A 85 -5.06 4.91 -4.86
CA TRP A 85 -4.50 5.99 -5.67
C TRP A 85 -5.57 6.72 -6.50
N GLN A 86 -6.68 6.03 -6.83
CA GLN A 86 -7.87 6.61 -7.44
C GLN A 86 -8.76 7.38 -6.45
N GLY A 87 -8.46 7.32 -5.14
CA GLY A 87 -9.29 7.90 -4.08
C GLY A 87 -10.52 7.06 -3.71
N ALA A 88 -10.63 5.83 -4.24
CA ALA A 88 -11.71 4.89 -3.93
C ALA A 88 -11.41 4.13 -2.61
N PHE A 89 -11.24 4.87 -1.51
CA PHE A 89 -10.70 4.34 -0.26
C PHE A 89 -11.53 3.21 0.35
N LEU A 90 -12.86 3.32 0.35
CA LEU A 90 -13.72 2.26 0.90
C LEU A 90 -13.57 0.94 0.14
N ALA A 91 -13.54 0.99 -1.20
CA ALA A 91 -13.32 -0.19 -2.02
C ALA A 91 -11.90 -0.75 -1.86
N ALA A 92 -10.90 0.12 -1.66
CA ALA A 92 -9.53 -0.30 -1.37
C ALA A 92 -9.44 -1.05 -0.03
N GLU A 93 -10.06 -0.52 1.02
CA GLU A 93 -10.12 -1.16 2.35
C GLU A 93 -10.83 -2.52 2.28
N GLU A 94 -11.95 -2.64 1.57
CA GLU A 94 -12.64 -3.92 1.35
C GLU A 94 -11.73 -4.97 0.69
N GLN A 95 -10.98 -4.58 -0.35
CA GLN A 95 -10.03 -5.51 -0.99
C GLN A 95 -8.89 -5.95 -0.05
N LEU A 96 -8.49 -5.10 0.89
CA LEU A 96 -7.45 -5.42 1.88
C LEU A 96 -7.99 -6.33 2.98
N ASP A 97 -9.24 -6.14 3.40
CA ASP A 97 -9.87 -7.04 4.36
C ASP A 97 -10.05 -8.44 3.76
N LEU A 98 -10.52 -8.54 2.52
CA LEU A 98 -10.56 -9.81 1.77
C LEU A 98 -9.15 -10.41 1.58
N ALA A 99 -8.12 -9.59 1.37
CA ALA A 99 -6.75 -10.07 1.26
C ALA A 99 -6.25 -10.66 2.58
N ALA A 100 -6.59 -10.05 3.72
CA ALA A 100 -6.23 -10.58 5.04
C ALA A 100 -6.87 -11.95 5.28
N GLU A 101 -8.15 -12.12 4.95
CA GLU A 101 -8.86 -13.41 5.06
C GLU A 101 -8.19 -14.51 4.22
N GLU A 102 -7.80 -14.20 2.98
CA GLU A 102 -7.14 -15.15 2.08
C GLU A 102 -5.79 -15.66 2.60
N THR A 103 -5.09 -14.88 3.45
CA THR A 103 -3.84 -15.34 4.11
C THR A 103 -4.08 -16.42 5.17
N GLY A 104 -5.33 -16.57 5.63
CA GLY A 104 -5.72 -17.56 6.64
C GLY A 104 -6.27 -18.87 6.08
N TYR A 105 -6.48 -18.98 4.76
CA TYR A 105 -7.02 -20.19 4.13
C TYR A 105 -5.99 -21.29 3.84
N GLU A 106 -4.70 -20.95 3.88
CA GLU A 106 -3.59 -21.93 3.89
C GLU A 106 -3.03 -22.06 5.31
N ASP A 107 -1.80 -22.54 5.50
CA ASP A 107 -1.14 -22.48 6.82
C ASP A 107 -0.91 -21.00 7.22
N PRO A 108 -1.65 -20.47 8.21
CA PRO A 108 -1.57 -19.06 8.60
C PRO A 108 -0.25 -18.74 9.32
N THR A 109 0.48 -19.76 9.77
CA THR A 109 1.77 -19.62 10.45
C THR A 109 2.96 -19.77 9.51
N SER A 110 2.71 -20.10 8.24
CA SER A 110 3.77 -20.20 7.24
C SER A 110 4.43 -18.83 6.99
N PRO A 111 5.75 -18.79 6.71
CA PRO A 111 6.43 -17.54 6.41
C PRO A 111 5.79 -16.73 5.27
N SER A 112 5.25 -17.41 4.24
CA SER A 112 4.57 -16.78 3.11
C SER A 112 3.26 -16.12 3.51
N SER A 113 2.43 -16.79 4.30
CA SER A 113 1.16 -16.22 4.78
C SER A 113 1.40 -15.01 5.69
N LEU A 114 2.37 -15.13 6.61
CA LEU A 114 2.72 -14.04 7.51
C LEU A 114 3.33 -12.84 6.77
N SER A 115 4.18 -13.07 5.76
CA SER A 115 4.74 -12.00 4.93
C SER A 115 3.65 -11.29 4.10
N ALA A 116 2.72 -12.06 3.51
CA ALA A 116 1.58 -11.51 2.81
C ALA A 116 0.67 -10.68 3.74
N LEU A 117 0.36 -11.19 4.93
CA LEU A 117 -0.47 -10.50 5.92
C LEU A 117 0.20 -9.22 6.44
N ALA A 118 1.51 -9.23 6.71
CA ALA A 118 2.26 -8.02 7.06
C ALA A 118 2.19 -6.96 5.95
N SER A 119 2.21 -7.39 4.68
CA SER A 119 2.06 -6.50 3.53
C SER A 119 0.63 -5.93 3.45
N VAL A 120 -0.40 -6.74 3.69
CA VAL A 120 -1.80 -6.28 3.77
C VAL A 120 -1.94 -5.19 4.83
N PHE A 121 -1.47 -5.42 6.06
CA PHE A 121 -1.54 -4.43 7.13
C PHE A 121 -0.83 -3.12 6.76
N GLN A 122 0.38 -3.18 6.18
CA GLN A 122 1.07 -1.96 5.80
C GLN A 122 0.32 -1.17 4.72
N HIS A 123 -0.26 -1.85 3.72
CA HIS A 123 -1.01 -1.17 2.67
C HIS A 123 -2.36 -0.64 3.17
N ARG A 124 -3.00 -1.32 4.13
CA ARG A 124 -4.20 -0.81 4.80
C ARG A 124 -3.91 0.42 5.64
N ALA A 125 -2.78 0.46 6.33
CA ALA A 125 -2.31 1.66 7.01
C ALA A 125 -2.14 2.84 6.04
N LYS A 126 -1.48 2.63 4.89
CA LYS A 126 -1.29 3.69 3.87
C LYS A 126 -2.63 4.17 3.28
N CYS A 127 -3.56 3.24 3.01
CA CYS A 127 -4.88 3.59 2.50
C CYS A 127 -5.67 4.42 3.51
N ARG A 128 -5.73 3.97 4.77
CA ARG A 128 -6.41 4.69 5.86
C ARG A 128 -5.77 6.05 6.14
N PHE A 129 -4.46 6.17 6.05
CA PHE A 129 -3.76 7.45 6.14
C PHE A 129 -4.22 8.45 5.07
N GLU A 130 -4.27 8.05 3.81
CA GLU A 130 -4.75 8.93 2.73
C GLU A 130 -6.24 9.25 2.87
N HIS A 131 -7.03 8.26 3.29
CA HIS A 131 -8.46 8.45 3.57
C HIS A 131 -8.67 9.47 4.70
N ALA A 132 -7.91 9.39 5.79
CA ALA A 132 -7.95 10.34 6.89
C ALA A 132 -7.65 11.77 6.41
N ARG A 133 -6.64 11.92 5.54
CA ARG A 133 -6.32 13.22 4.93
C ARG A 133 -7.47 13.74 4.06
N ALA A 134 -8.15 12.87 3.31
CA ALA A 134 -9.30 13.24 2.50
C ALA A 134 -10.51 13.63 3.37
N GLU A 135 -10.82 12.87 4.43
CA GLU A 135 -11.87 13.19 5.40
C GLU A 135 -11.59 14.53 6.09
N HIS A 136 -10.34 14.79 6.48
CA HIS A 136 -9.93 16.07 7.07
C HIS A 136 -10.15 17.23 6.09
N ALA A 137 -9.72 17.07 4.83
CA ALA A 137 -9.93 18.08 3.78
C ALA A 137 -11.42 18.34 3.47
N GLN A 138 -12.29 17.38 3.75
CA GLN A 138 -13.75 17.50 3.62
C GLN A 138 -14.43 18.10 4.88
N GLY A 139 -13.65 18.50 5.90
CA GLY A 139 -14.19 19.06 7.14
C GLY A 139 -14.79 18.00 8.08
N LEU A 140 -14.29 16.76 8.04
CA LEU A 140 -14.70 15.65 8.91
C LEU A 140 -13.57 15.27 9.90
N PRO A 141 -13.15 16.17 10.82
CA PRO A 141 -11.97 15.96 11.65
C PRO A 141 -12.07 14.75 12.58
N GLU A 142 -13.24 14.47 13.14
CA GLU A 142 -13.43 13.30 14.01
C GLU A 142 -13.32 11.97 13.26
N ALA A 143 -13.79 11.91 12.01
CA ALA A 143 -13.65 10.74 11.17
C ALA A 143 -12.17 10.54 10.80
N ALA A 144 -11.50 11.63 10.40
CA ALA A 144 -10.09 11.64 10.06
C ALA A 144 -9.21 11.15 11.22
N GLU A 145 -9.44 11.61 12.46
CA GLU A 145 -8.69 11.15 13.64
C GLU A 145 -8.89 9.65 13.90
N ARG A 146 -10.13 9.15 13.86
CA ARG A 146 -10.40 7.71 14.02
C ARG A 146 -9.70 6.89 12.94
N ARG A 147 -9.72 7.38 11.69
CA ARG A 147 -9.08 6.73 10.55
C ARG A 147 -7.56 6.72 10.69
N TRP A 148 -6.98 7.80 11.19
CA TRP A 148 -5.56 7.92 11.45
C TRP A 148 -5.10 6.97 12.56
N ASP A 149 -5.88 6.85 13.64
CA ASP A 149 -5.60 5.90 14.71
C ASP A 149 -5.61 4.45 14.20
N ALA A 150 -6.62 4.08 13.41
CA ALA A 150 -6.67 2.77 12.75
C ALA A 150 -5.50 2.54 11.80
N ALA A 151 -5.06 3.57 11.06
CA ALA A 151 -3.88 3.50 10.20
C ALA A 151 -2.60 3.22 11.01
N LEU A 152 -2.42 3.91 12.14
CA LEU A 152 -1.25 3.73 13.01
C LEU A 152 -1.23 2.34 13.66
N GLU A 153 -2.39 1.83 14.06
CA GLU A 153 -2.51 0.46 14.58
C GLU A 153 -2.06 -0.58 13.54
N ASP A 154 -2.59 -0.50 12.32
CA ASP A 154 -2.19 -1.39 11.21
C ASP A 154 -0.70 -1.29 10.90
N ALA A 155 -0.13 -0.08 10.90
CA ALA A 155 1.29 0.14 10.63
C ALA A 155 2.17 -0.52 11.69
N ARG A 156 1.76 -0.44 12.96
CA ARG A 156 2.46 -1.06 14.09
C ARG A 156 2.37 -2.58 14.02
N TRP A 157 1.23 -3.14 13.65
CA TRP A 157 1.08 -4.58 13.40
C TRP A 157 2.00 -5.05 12.29
N ALA A 158 1.99 -4.36 11.14
CA ALA A 158 2.88 -4.70 10.02
C ALA A 158 4.36 -4.66 10.42
N LEU A 159 4.79 -3.63 11.15
CA LEU A 159 6.17 -3.52 11.62
C LEU A 159 6.53 -4.66 12.60
N ALA A 160 5.67 -4.91 13.59
CA ALA A 160 5.90 -5.95 14.59
C ALA A 160 6.01 -7.34 13.95
N MET A 161 5.18 -7.65 12.95
CA MET A 161 5.26 -8.89 12.20
C MET A 161 6.61 -9.02 11.47
N ARG A 162 7.03 -7.97 10.74
CA ARG A 162 8.30 -8.01 10.00
C ARG A 162 9.53 -8.13 10.88
N GLU A 163 9.56 -7.42 12.01
CA GLU A 163 10.70 -7.43 12.92
C GLU A 163 10.82 -8.75 13.72
N ARG A 164 9.68 -9.32 14.13
CA ARG A 164 9.68 -10.50 15.03
C ARG A 164 9.77 -11.83 14.31
N LEU A 165 9.28 -11.89 13.07
CA LEU A 165 9.16 -13.17 12.36
C LEU A 165 10.39 -13.47 11.48
N GLY A 166 11.28 -12.49 11.25
CA GLY A 166 12.48 -12.68 10.43
C GLY A 166 12.19 -13.03 8.97
N VAL A 167 10.97 -12.77 8.49
CA VAL A 167 10.48 -13.12 7.14
C VAL A 167 10.57 -11.96 6.14
N ALA A 168 11.10 -10.82 6.56
CA ALA A 168 11.12 -9.59 5.78
C ALA A 168 12.54 -9.15 5.45
N ALA A 169 12.72 -8.62 4.25
CA ALA A 169 13.98 -8.01 3.84
C ALA A 169 14.18 -6.65 4.53
N ALA A 170 15.44 -6.17 4.55
CA ALA A 170 15.82 -4.96 5.27
C ALA A 170 15.09 -3.70 4.74
N ASP A 171 14.82 -3.65 3.43
CA ASP A 171 14.07 -2.59 2.75
C ASP A 171 12.58 -2.60 3.13
N GLU A 172 11.98 -3.77 3.31
CA GLU A 172 10.61 -3.92 3.81
C GLU A 172 10.47 -3.46 5.26
N ILE A 173 11.44 -3.81 6.12
CA ILE A 173 11.49 -3.32 7.50
C ILE A 173 11.68 -1.80 7.51
N ALA A 174 12.60 -1.27 6.70
CA ALA A 174 12.81 0.18 6.57
C ALA A 174 11.56 0.91 6.08
N SER A 175 10.83 0.32 5.13
CA SER A 175 9.54 0.82 4.64
C SER A 175 8.47 0.83 5.74
N ALA A 176 8.37 -0.24 6.53
CA ALA A 176 7.43 -0.33 7.64
C ALA A 176 7.72 0.71 8.73
N ARG A 177 9.01 0.90 9.09
CA ARG A 177 9.43 1.94 10.04
C ARG A 177 9.11 3.35 9.52
N GLN A 178 9.32 3.60 8.22
CA GLN A 178 8.95 4.87 7.60
C GLN A 178 7.44 5.12 7.68
N THR A 179 6.60 4.11 7.43
CA THR A 179 5.14 4.21 7.58
C THR A 179 4.74 4.56 9.02
N VAL A 180 5.27 3.86 10.02
CA VAL A 180 4.99 4.15 11.44
C VAL A 180 5.44 5.56 11.80
N ALA A 181 6.68 5.93 11.48
CA ALA A 181 7.22 7.26 11.79
C ALA A 181 6.37 8.38 11.16
N ARG A 182 5.87 8.19 9.94
CA ARG A 182 4.97 9.16 9.29
C ARG A 182 3.66 9.34 10.05
N LEU A 183 3.05 8.23 10.48
CA LEU A 183 1.77 8.24 11.18
C LEU A 183 1.90 8.79 12.61
N GLU A 184 3.04 8.58 13.27
CA GLU A 184 3.29 9.10 14.62
C GLU A 184 3.41 10.63 14.69
N ARG A 185 3.70 11.31 13.57
CA ARG A 185 3.78 12.78 13.54
C ARG A 185 2.46 13.48 13.89
N ARG A 186 1.31 12.81 13.72
CA ARG A 186 -0.05 13.31 14.01
C ARG A 186 -0.27 14.78 13.62
N ASP A 187 0.14 15.11 12.41
CA ASP A 187 0.19 16.48 11.90
C ASP A 187 -1.13 16.95 11.26
N LEU A 188 -2.19 16.11 11.19
CA LEU A 188 -3.54 16.55 10.81
C LEU A 188 -4.04 17.72 11.65
N ALA A 189 -3.63 17.79 12.92
CA ALA A 189 -4.09 18.80 13.88
C ALA A 189 -3.40 20.17 13.73
N ARG A 190 -2.33 20.32 12.95
CA ARG A 190 -1.50 21.55 12.93
C ARG A 190 -1.87 22.58 11.85
N GLY A 191 -3.00 22.40 11.17
CA GLY A 191 -3.45 23.27 10.08
C GLY A 191 -4.08 24.62 10.46
N GLU A 192 -4.32 24.94 11.74
CA GLU A 192 -5.11 26.14 12.12
C GLU A 192 -4.50 27.02 13.24
N LEU A 193 -3.19 27.30 13.25
CA LEU A 193 -2.66 28.32 14.18
C LEU A 193 -1.61 29.30 13.62
N THR A 194 -1.29 29.30 12.32
CA THR A 194 -0.30 30.25 11.75
C THR A 194 -0.90 31.30 10.81
N GLY A 195 -2.22 31.52 10.87
CA GLY A 195 -2.94 32.50 10.06
C GLY A 195 -3.47 33.71 10.82
N ARG A 196 -2.70 34.31 11.75
CA ARG A 196 -2.93 35.69 12.24
C ARG A 196 -1.60 36.35 12.59
N GLY A 197 -1.17 37.26 11.72
CA GLY A 197 -0.13 38.26 11.93
C GLY A 197 -0.45 39.44 11.04
#